data_AF-A0A3B8XZP5-F1
#
_entry.id   AF-A0A3B8XZP5-F1
#
_cell.length_a   1.000
_cell.length_b   1.000
_cell.length_c   1.000
_cell.angle_alpha   90.00
_cell.angle_beta   90.00
_cell.angle_gamma   90.00
#
_symmetry.space_group_name_H-M   'P 1'
#
loop_
_entity.id
_entity.type
_entity.pdbx_description
1 polymer ?
#
loop_
_entity_poly.entity_id
_entity_poly.type
_entity_poly.pdbx_seq_one_letter_code
_entity_poly.pdbx_strand_id
1 'polypeptide(L)'
;MATISISDNITADSGSQVMVPVMMDDTSSIQSVDITLQYDPNIITALGVQKGSLLSELDDDFENNNDWTIRSNNENPGEIIISAFSATPLDIGSAGELFIIVFDAIAEGNSILDLTEGSVGIGGQDVSQTLDDGEITVGDTMDNEDPIVTPGQTFEYAENQAENFVIGTVEATDNVGVIG
;
A
#
# COMPACT_ATOMS: atom_id res chain seq x y z
N MET A 1 -16.39 -2.65 -22.16
CA MET A 1 -16.54 -3.22 -20.80
C MET A 1 -15.49 -2.50 -20.00
N ALA A 2 -15.88 -1.84 -18.92
CA ALA A 2 -14.92 -1.19 -18.05
C ALA A 2 -14.07 -2.25 -17.34
N THR A 3 -12.82 -1.93 -17.08
CA THR A 3 -11.90 -2.70 -16.26
C THR A 3 -11.61 -1.89 -15.02
N ILE A 4 -11.76 -2.52 -13.85
CA ILE A 4 -11.28 -1.99 -12.58
C ILE A 4 -10.03 -2.79 -12.24
N SER A 5 -8.91 -2.11 -12.02
CA SER A 5 -7.62 -2.79 -11.82
C SER A 5 -6.80 -2.23 -10.67
N ILE A 6 -5.96 -3.09 -10.10
CA ILE A 6 -4.91 -2.74 -9.13
C ILE A 6 -3.57 -3.22 -9.71
N SER A 7 -2.46 -2.58 -9.32
CA SER A 7 -1.13 -3.00 -9.81
C SER A 7 -0.59 -4.20 -9.03
N ASP A 8 0.11 -5.11 -9.73
CA ASP A 8 0.75 -6.30 -9.15
C ASP A 8 2.08 -6.04 -8.44
N ASN A 9 2.70 -4.88 -8.68
CA ASN A 9 4.09 -4.62 -8.29
C ASN A 9 4.21 -3.53 -7.22
N ILE A 10 3.23 -3.47 -6.32
CA ILE A 10 3.24 -2.50 -5.22
C ILE A 10 4.17 -3.03 -4.12
N THR A 11 5.14 -2.22 -3.73
CA THR A 11 6.09 -2.55 -2.66
C THR A 11 5.92 -1.61 -1.49
N ALA A 12 6.03 -2.13 -0.29
CA ALA A 12 6.02 -1.35 0.94
C ALA A 12 7.05 -1.91 1.94
N ASP A 13 7.46 -1.04 2.86
CA ASP A 13 8.29 -1.45 3.99
C ASP A 13 7.40 -1.71 5.21
N SER A 14 7.70 -2.76 5.98
CA SER A 14 7.01 -3.02 7.25
C SER A 14 7.08 -1.78 8.16
N GLY A 15 5.94 -1.39 8.71
CA GLY A 15 5.77 -0.17 9.51
C GLY A 15 5.48 1.11 8.71
N SER A 16 5.39 1.05 7.38
CA SER A 16 5.05 2.18 6.51
C SER A 16 3.58 2.20 6.08
N GLN A 17 3.13 3.34 5.56
CA GLN A 17 1.86 3.46 4.84
C GLN A 17 2.07 3.32 3.34
N VAL A 18 1.19 2.58 2.69
CA VAL A 18 1.16 2.42 1.25
C VAL A 18 -0.15 2.93 0.69
N MET A 19 -0.06 3.76 -0.35
CA MET A 19 -1.20 4.30 -1.09
C MET A 19 -1.36 3.47 -2.37
N VAL A 20 -2.50 2.79 -2.48
CA VAL A 20 -2.80 1.85 -3.56
C VAL A 20 -3.87 2.45 -4.47
N PRO A 21 -3.51 2.88 -5.69
CA PRO A 21 -4.48 3.34 -6.66
C PRO A 21 -5.32 2.17 -7.17
N VAL A 22 -6.63 2.37 -7.22
CA VAL A 22 -7.56 1.54 -7.98
C VAL A 22 -7.86 2.28 -9.28
N MET A 23 -7.53 1.64 -10.40
CA MET A 23 -7.61 2.23 -11.73
C MET A 23 -8.92 1.83 -12.42
N MET A 24 -9.34 2.68 -13.36
CA MET A 24 -10.44 2.40 -14.28
C MET A 24 -10.06 2.83 -15.69
N ASP A 25 -10.41 2.04 -16.71
CA ASP A 25 -10.03 2.28 -18.12
C ASP A 25 -11.09 2.99 -18.97
N ASP A 26 -12.37 2.79 -18.67
CA ASP A 26 -13.53 3.40 -19.33
C ASP A 26 -14.34 4.18 -18.30
N THR A 27 -14.40 5.50 -18.47
CA THR A 27 -15.06 6.43 -17.57
C THR A 27 -16.24 7.14 -18.23
N SER A 28 -16.83 6.53 -19.27
CA SER A 28 -17.87 7.16 -20.07
C SER A 28 -19.24 7.09 -19.36
N SER A 29 -19.75 8.23 -18.90
CA SER A 29 -21.08 8.40 -18.27
C SER A 29 -21.33 7.62 -16.97
N ILE A 30 -20.29 7.31 -16.19
CA ILE A 30 -20.41 6.58 -14.93
C ILE A 30 -21.04 7.47 -13.85
N GLN A 31 -21.97 6.92 -13.06
CA GLN A 31 -22.65 7.63 -11.97
C GLN A 31 -22.50 6.96 -10.61
N SER A 32 -22.17 5.67 -10.59
CA SER A 32 -21.82 4.97 -9.35
C SER A 32 -20.79 3.88 -9.61
N VAL A 33 -20.00 3.60 -8.58
CA VAL A 33 -19.12 2.44 -8.54
C VAL A 33 -19.20 1.84 -7.14
N ASP A 34 -19.41 0.53 -7.08
CA ASP A 34 -19.32 -0.27 -5.86
C ASP A 34 -18.25 -1.34 -6.05
N ILE A 35 -17.34 -1.51 -5.11
CA ILE A 35 -16.34 -2.59 -5.13
C ILE A 35 -16.16 -3.22 -3.75
N THR A 36 -15.83 -4.51 -3.76
CA THR A 36 -15.43 -5.28 -2.58
C THR A 36 -14.04 -5.86 -2.83
N LEU A 37 -13.08 -5.47 -1.98
CA LEU A 37 -11.70 -5.92 -2.04
C LEU A 37 -11.38 -6.77 -0.81
N GLN A 38 -10.78 -7.94 -1.02
CA GLN A 38 -10.21 -8.77 0.03
C GLN A 38 -8.68 -8.69 0.05
N TYR A 39 -8.10 -8.84 1.24
CA TYR A 39 -6.65 -8.79 1.47
C TYR A 39 -6.26 -9.64 2.69
N ASP A 40 -4.96 -9.88 2.92
CA ASP A 40 -4.48 -10.56 4.13
C ASP A 40 -4.30 -9.56 5.28
N PRO A 41 -5.16 -9.58 6.32
CA PRO A 41 -5.08 -8.65 7.43
C PRO A 41 -3.88 -8.87 8.35
N ASN A 42 -3.11 -9.95 8.16
CA ASN A 42 -1.88 -10.19 8.90
C ASN A 42 -0.67 -9.50 8.28
N ILE A 43 -0.77 -9.07 7.00
CA ILE A 43 0.31 -8.42 6.25
C ILE A 43 0.06 -6.91 6.14
N ILE A 44 -1.18 -6.51 5.83
CA ILE A 44 -1.59 -5.11 5.69
C ILE A 44 -2.92 -4.84 6.41
N THR A 45 -3.19 -3.59 6.77
CA THR A 45 -4.47 -3.16 7.37
C THR A 45 -5.01 -1.92 6.66
N ALA A 46 -6.25 -1.98 6.17
CA ALA A 46 -6.88 -0.83 5.50
C ALA A 46 -7.24 0.28 6.49
N LEU A 47 -6.75 1.48 6.23
CA LEU A 47 -7.04 2.69 7.03
C LEU A 47 -8.20 3.50 6.49
N GLY A 48 -8.45 3.43 5.18
CA GLY A 48 -9.53 4.15 4.55
C GLY A 48 -9.29 4.37 3.05
N VAL A 49 -10.16 5.17 2.45
CA VAL A 49 -10.18 5.42 1.01
C VAL A 49 -10.26 6.91 0.73
N GLN A 50 -9.45 7.36 -0.22
CA GLN A 50 -9.49 8.70 -0.77
C GLN A 50 -10.01 8.66 -2.20
N LYS A 51 -10.50 9.81 -2.68
CA LYS A 51 -10.84 10.02 -4.09
C LYS A 51 -9.56 9.94 -4.92
N GLY A 52 -9.57 9.16 -6.00
CA GLY A 52 -8.51 9.21 -7.01
C GLY A 52 -8.66 10.43 -7.93
N SER A 53 -7.73 10.59 -8.86
CA SER A 53 -7.74 11.72 -9.82
C SER A 53 -9.06 11.85 -10.57
N LEU A 54 -9.69 10.75 -11.01
CA LEU A 54 -10.99 10.75 -11.71
C LEU A 54 -12.11 11.37 -10.87
N LEU A 55 -12.04 11.20 -9.55
CA LEU A 55 -13.06 11.64 -8.60
C LEU A 55 -12.63 12.86 -7.80
N SER A 56 -11.50 13.47 -8.15
CA SER A 56 -10.97 14.68 -7.51
C SER A 56 -10.55 15.77 -8.49
N GLU A 57 -10.85 15.62 -9.79
CA GLU A 57 -10.56 16.66 -10.79
C GLU A 57 -11.06 18.04 -10.34
N LEU A 58 -10.13 18.98 -10.37
CA LEU A 58 -10.41 20.41 -10.32
C LEU A 58 -11.02 20.77 -11.67
N ASP A 59 -12.15 21.47 -11.67
CA ASP A 59 -12.57 22.20 -12.87
C ASP A 59 -11.46 23.21 -13.26
N ASP A 60 -11.44 23.67 -14.50
CA ASP A 60 -10.56 24.77 -14.96
C ASP A 60 -10.72 26.03 -14.08
N ASP A 61 -11.84 26.13 -13.34
CA ASP A 61 -12.15 27.16 -12.34
C ASP A 61 -11.62 26.88 -10.92
N PHE A 62 -10.80 25.84 -10.69
CA PHE A 62 -10.23 25.45 -9.38
C PHE A 62 -11.27 25.16 -8.27
N GLU A 63 -12.55 25.06 -8.60
CA GLU A 63 -13.57 24.53 -7.71
C GLU A 63 -13.55 23.00 -7.83
N ASN A 64 -13.59 22.29 -6.69
CA ASN A 64 -13.74 20.83 -6.67
C ASN A 64 -15.12 20.47 -7.26
N ASN A 65 -15.20 20.31 -8.59
CA ASN A 65 -16.47 20.17 -9.32
C ASN A 65 -16.86 18.69 -9.56
N ASN A 66 -16.41 17.78 -8.71
CA ASN A 66 -17.07 16.48 -8.58
C ASN A 66 -17.85 16.41 -7.27
N ASP A 67 -19.16 16.40 -7.42
CA ASP A 67 -20.16 16.05 -6.41
C ASP A 67 -20.11 14.57 -5.99
N TRP A 68 -19.13 13.82 -6.51
CA TRP A 68 -18.87 12.43 -6.15
C TRP A 68 -18.73 12.28 -4.64
N THR A 69 -19.64 11.52 -4.05
CA THR A 69 -19.61 11.11 -2.65
C THR A 69 -18.98 9.73 -2.59
N ILE A 70 -17.94 9.57 -1.77
CA ILE A 70 -17.34 8.26 -1.48
C ILE A 70 -17.69 7.83 -0.06
N ARG A 71 -17.93 6.54 0.12
CA ARG A 71 -18.01 5.88 1.42
C ARG A 71 -17.22 4.59 1.35
N SER A 72 -16.54 4.28 2.45
CA SER A 72 -15.88 3.00 2.62
C SER A 72 -16.29 2.37 3.95
N ASN A 73 -16.28 1.06 4.00
CA ASN A 73 -16.42 0.27 5.21
C ASN A 73 -15.23 -0.70 5.30
N ASN A 74 -14.42 -0.54 6.34
CA ASN A 74 -13.24 -1.34 6.66
C ASN A 74 -13.31 -1.88 8.10
N GLU A 75 -14.53 -2.07 8.64
CA GLU A 75 -14.74 -2.58 10.00
C GLU A 75 -14.37 -4.07 10.15
N ASN A 76 -14.37 -4.81 9.04
CA ASN A 76 -13.97 -6.22 8.99
C ASN A 76 -12.50 -6.32 8.53
N PRO A 77 -11.57 -6.83 9.36
CA PRO A 77 -10.20 -7.05 8.91
C PRO A 77 -10.15 -8.02 7.72
N GLY A 78 -9.45 -7.62 6.66
CA GLY A 78 -9.28 -8.40 5.43
C GLY A 78 -10.32 -8.10 4.35
N GLU A 79 -11.24 -7.18 4.60
CA GLU A 79 -12.26 -6.75 3.66
C GLU A 79 -12.39 -5.22 3.66
N ILE A 80 -12.49 -4.62 2.48
CA ILE A 80 -12.93 -3.25 2.32
C ILE A 80 -14.02 -3.15 1.25
N ILE A 81 -15.14 -2.53 1.62
CA ILE A 81 -16.24 -2.24 0.71
C ILE A 81 -16.23 -0.75 0.43
N ILE A 82 -16.29 -0.38 -0.85
CA ILE A 82 -16.19 1.01 -1.30
C ILE A 82 -17.38 1.29 -2.21
N SER A 83 -18.12 2.36 -1.90
CA SER A 83 -19.23 2.85 -2.71
C SER A 83 -18.98 4.31 -3.05
N ALA A 84 -19.15 4.65 -4.31
CA ALA A 84 -19.04 6.01 -4.81
C ALA A 84 -20.19 6.33 -5.74
N PHE A 85 -20.75 7.54 -5.64
CA PHE A 85 -21.83 7.97 -6.53
C PHE A 85 -21.85 9.49 -6.70
N SER A 86 -22.45 9.93 -7.80
CA SER A 86 -22.65 11.34 -8.14
C SER A 86 -23.98 11.54 -8.87
N ALA A 87 -24.53 12.77 -8.83
CA ALA A 87 -25.66 13.15 -9.67
C ALA A 87 -25.22 13.59 -11.08
N THR A 88 -23.94 13.92 -11.24
CA THR A 88 -23.30 14.32 -12.49
C THR A 88 -22.43 13.16 -13.01
N PRO A 89 -22.81 12.51 -14.13
CA PRO A 89 -22.01 11.43 -14.67
C PRO A 89 -20.54 11.85 -14.90
N LEU A 90 -19.60 11.02 -14.47
CA LEU A 90 -18.21 11.08 -14.91
C LEU A 90 -18.19 10.76 -16.41
N ASP A 91 -17.68 11.67 -17.23
CA ASP A 91 -17.64 11.53 -18.69
C ASP A 91 -16.31 12.05 -19.26
N ILE A 92 -15.21 11.66 -18.63
CA ILE A 92 -13.87 12.15 -19.02
C ILE A 92 -13.23 11.29 -20.13
N GLY A 93 -13.85 10.15 -20.47
CA GLY A 93 -13.49 9.28 -21.61
C GLY A 93 -12.06 8.73 -21.58
N SER A 94 -11.39 8.81 -20.44
CA SER A 94 -9.97 8.46 -20.25
C SER A 94 -9.79 7.58 -19.02
N ALA A 95 -8.76 6.72 -19.07
CA ALA A 95 -8.36 5.90 -17.94
C ALA A 95 -7.73 6.76 -16.82
N GLY A 96 -7.88 6.34 -15.56
CA GLY A 96 -7.28 7.05 -14.43
C GLY A 96 -7.55 6.39 -13.07
N GLU A 97 -7.15 7.09 -12.00
CA GLU A 97 -7.31 6.63 -10.63
C GLU A 97 -8.72 6.91 -10.15
N LEU A 98 -9.48 5.86 -9.86
CA LEU A 98 -10.82 5.96 -9.32
C LEU A 98 -10.78 6.20 -7.80
N PHE A 99 -10.03 5.35 -7.11
CA PHE A 99 -9.84 5.42 -5.65
C PHE A 99 -8.37 5.33 -5.29
N ILE A 100 -8.02 5.80 -4.10
CA ILE A 100 -6.74 5.53 -3.46
C ILE A 100 -7.03 4.88 -2.11
N ILE A 101 -6.71 3.59 -1.97
CA ILE A 101 -6.84 2.86 -0.72
C ILE A 101 -5.55 3.04 0.07
N VAL A 102 -5.65 3.42 1.35
CA VAL A 102 -4.50 3.58 2.23
C VAL A 102 -4.40 2.37 3.14
N PHE A 103 -3.27 1.68 3.12
CA PHE A 103 -2.97 0.57 4.02
C PHE A 103 -1.78 0.91 4.92
N ASP A 104 -1.81 0.43 6.16
CA ASP A 104 -0.60 0.21 6.96
C ASP A 104 -0.01 -1.16 6.60
N ALA A 105 1.29 -1.21 6.30
CA ALA A 105 2.04 -2.46 6.16
C ALA A 105 2.56 -2.88 7.54
N ILE A 106 2.16 -4.07 8.01
CA ILE A 106 2.36 -4.47 9.42
C ILE A 106 3.26 -5.69 9.60
N ALA A 107 3.47 -6.49 8.55
CA ALA A 107 4.37 -7.65 8.58
C ALA A 107 4.96 -7.91 7.20
N GLU A 108 6.15 -8.51 7.17
CA GLU A 108 6.78 -9.00 5.93
C GLU A 108 5.92 -10.09 5.29
N GLY A 109 5.77 -10.03 3.98
CA GLY A 109 5.06 -11.03 3.19
C GLY A 109 4.28 -10.41 2.03
N ASN A 110 3.42 -11.23 1.43
CA ASN A 110 2.61 -10.82 0.28
C ASN A 110 1.13 -10.81 0.66
N SER A 111 0.43 -9.75 0.26
CA SER A 111 -1.02 -9.71 0.28
C SER A 111 -1.54 -9.54 -1.14
N ILE A 112 -2.26 -10.54 -1.63
CA ILE A 112 -3.09 -10.39 -2.84
C ILE A 112 -4.19 -9.39 -2.51
N LEU A 113 -4.47 -8.50 -3.46
CA LEU A 113 -5.56 -7.54 -3.45
C LEU A 113 -6.64 -8.05 -4.40
N ASP A 114 -7.55 -8.85 -3.87
CA ASP A 114 -8.56 -9.61 -4.63
C ASP A 114 -9.86 -8.81 -4.76
N LEU A 115 -10.13 -8.30 -5.97
CA LEU A 115 -11.37 -7.60 -6.30
C LEU A 115 -12.48 -8.63 -6.52
N THR A 116 -13.12 -9.02 -5.42
CA THR A 116 -14.16 -10.07 -5.44
C THR A 116 -15.51 -9.63 -5.98
N GLU A 117 -15.85 -8.34 -5.84
CA GLU A 117 -17.08 -7.78 -6.40
C GLU A 117 -16.83 -6.40 -6.99
N GLY A 118 -17.57 -6.09 -8.04
CA GLY A 118 -17.67 -4.76 -8.61
C GLY A 118 -19.08 -4.50 -9.14
N SER A 119 -19.45 -3.24 -9.24
CA SER A 119 -20.59 -2.78 -10.03
C SER A 119 -20.29 -1.38 -10.53
N VAL A 120 -20.63 -1.11 -11.79
CA VAL A 120 -20.52 0.22 -12.39
C VAL A 120 -21.90 0.63 -12.86
N GLY A 121 -22.42 1.73 -12.32
CA GLY A 121 -23.74 2.25 -12.66
C GLY A 121 -23.68 3.33 -13.73
N ILE A 122 -24.43 3.15 -14.82
CA ILE A 122 -24.60 4.11 -15.92
C ILE A 122 -26.10 4.28 -16.18
N GLY A 123 -26.63 5.49 -15.99
CA GLY A 123 -28.04 5.79 -16.28
C GLY A 123 -29.04 4.94 -15.47
N GLY A 124 -28.65 4.53 -14.26
CA GLY A 124 -29.45 3.65 -13.40
C GLY A 124 -29.44 2.18 -13.80
N GLN A 125 -28.48 1.75 -14.63
CA GLN A 125 -28.25 0.35 -14.98
C GLN A 125 -26.83 -0.06 -14.60
N ASP A 126 -26.67 -1.27 -14.11
CA ASP A 126 -25.36 -1.87 -13.89
C ASP A 126 -24.80 -2.37 -15.23
N VAL A 127 -23.53 -2.03 -15.51
CA VAL A 127 -22.82 -2.48 -16.70
C VAL A 127 -21.74 -3.49 -16.32
N SER A 128 -21.48 -4.44 -17.23
CA SER A 128 -20.45 -5.45 -17.01
C SER A 128 -19.04 -4.86 -17.01
N GLN A 129 -18.24 -5.40 -16.10
CA GLN A 129 -16.88 -4.99 -15.82
C GLN A 129 -15.96 -6.20 -15.69
N THR A 130 -14.68 -5.98 -15.99
CA THR A 130 -13.60 -6.90 -15.65
C THR A 130 -12.97 -6.40 -14.36
N LEU A 131 -12.67 -7.32 -13.45
CA LEU A 131 -11.89 -7.06 -12.25
C LEU A 131 -10.50 -7.65 -12.46
N ASP A 132 -9.48 -6.84 -12.22
CA ASP A 132 -8.08 -7.21 -12.32
C ASP A 132 -7.43 -6.94 -10.97
N ASP A 133 -7.01 -8.02 -10.33
CA ASP A 133 -6.47 -8.00 -8.97
C ASP A 133 -5.11 -7.30 -8.93
N GLY A 134 -4.55 -7.17 -7.73
CA GLY A 134 -3.17 -6.72 -7.55
C GLY A 134 -2.46 -7.46 -6.45
N GLU A 135 -1.26 -7.01 -6.12
CA GLU A 135 -0.47 -7.56 -5.03
C GLU A 135 0.35 -6.45 -4.37
N ILE A 136 0.41 -6.49 -3.04
CA ILE A 136 1.40 -5.76 -2.25
C ILE A 136 2.43 -6.75 -1.73
N THR A 137 3.69 -6.49 -2.01
CA THR A 137 4.84 -7.14 -1.35
C THR A 137 5.37 -6.23 -0.25
N VAL A 138 5.33 -6.69 0.99
CA VAL A 138 5.90 -5.99 2.14
C VAL A 138 7.26 -6.59 2.49
N GLY A 139 8.30 -5.78 2.42
CA GLY A 139 9.66 -6.13 2.86
C GLY A 139 9.92 -5.75 4.31
N ASP A 140 10.93 -6.37 4.92
CA ASP A 140 11.47 -5.91 6.19
C ASP A 140 12.55 -4.84 5.95
N THR A 141 12.50 -3.76 6.73
CA THR A 141 13.56 -2.74 6.78
C THR A 141 14.30 -2.76 8.11
N MET A 142 13.82 -3.55 9.07
CA MET A 142 14.51 -3.75 10.32
C MET A 142 15.70 -4.67 10.10
N ASP A 143 16.82 -4.26 10.65
CA ASP A 143 17.97 -5.13 10.80
C ASP A 143 17.73 -6.08 11.99
N ASN A 144 17.55 -7.35 11.67
CA ASN A 144 17.32 -8.40 12.65
C ASN A 144 18.52 -9.35 12.77
N GLU A 145 19.67 -9.00 12.20
CA GLU A 145 20.91 -9.78 12.34
C GLU A 145 21.65 -9.36 13.62
N ASP A 146 22.06 -10.35 14.44
CA ASP A 146 22.88 -10.06 15.61
C ASP A 146 24.30 -9.61 15.18
N PRO A 147 24.87 -8.56 15.79
CA PRO A 147 26.26 -8.18 15.54
C PRO A 147 27.22 -9.34 15.81
N ILE A 148 28.12 -9.62 14.86
CA ILE A 148 29.04 -10.76 14.95
C ILE A 148 30.41 -10.31 15.43
N VAL A 149 30.90 -10.94 16.50
CA VAL A 149 32.34 -10.95 16.82
C VAL A 149 32.96 -12.17 16.15
N THR A 150 33.95 -11.94 15.28
CA THR A 150 34.66 -13.02 14.58
C THR A 150 35.19 -14.06 15.59
N PRO A 151 34.81 -15.35 15.48
CA PRO A 151 35.30 -16.39 16.38
C PRO A 151 36.81 -16.59 16.28
N GLY A 152 37.44 -17.02 17.38
CA GLY A 152 38.88 -17.33 17.42
C GLY A 152 39.78 -16.14 17.72
N GLN A 153 39.24 -15.02 18.18
CA GLN A 153 40.02 -13.91 18.74
C GLN A 153 40.83 -14.39 19.95
N THR A 154 42.15 -14.22 19.91
CA THR A 154 43.05 -14.55 21.00
C THR A 154 43.78 -13.30 21.48
N PHE A 155 43.69 -13.01 22.78
CA PHE A 155 44.42 -11.92 23.41
C PHE A 155 45.52 -12.52 24.28
N GLU A 156 46.75 -12.06 24.05
CA GLU A 156 47.91 -12.45 24.86
C GLU A 156 48.35 -11.25 25.71
N TYR A 157 48.75 -11.53 26.95
CA TYR A 157 49.26 -10.53 27.86
C TYR A 157 50.62 -10.96 28.39
N ALA A 158 51.67 -10.25 27.97
CA ALA A 158 52.99 -10.44 28.53
C ALA A 158 53.05 -9.80 29.92
N GLU A 159 53.56 -10.52 30.91
CA GLU A 159 53.73 -9.98 32.26
C GLU A 159 54.63 -8.73 32.33
N ASN A 160 54.40 -7.89 33.34
CA ASN A 160 55.08 -6.60 33.58
C ASN A 160 54.75 -5.45 32.59
N GLN A 161 53.53 -5.37 32.08
CA GLN A 161 53.11 -4.17 31.35
C GLN A 161 52.87 -2.98 32.29
N ALA A 162 52.92 -1.79 31.71
CA ALA A 162 52.50 -0.56 32.38
C ALA A 162 51.02 -0.62 32.79
N GLU A 163 50.64 0.17 33.80
CA GLU A 163 49.23 0.38 34.13
C GLU A 163 48.44 0.84 32.89
N ASN A 164 47.22 0.31 32.73
CA ASN A 164 46.31 0.57 31.62
C ASN A 164 46.79 0.07 30.23
N PHE A 165 47.65 -0.96 30.20
CA PHE A 165 48.01 -1.62 28.94
C PHE A 165 46.80 -2.32 28.29
N VAL A 166 46.45 -1.89 27.08
CA VAL A 166 45.33 -2.46 26.30
C VAL A 166 45.82 -3.70 25.55
N ILE A 167 45.20 -4.86 25.82
CA ILE A 167 45.59 -6.16 25.23
C ILE A 167 44.99 -6.44 23.85
N GLY A 168 44.10 -5.57 23.40
CA GLY A 168 43.49 -5.60 22.08
C GLY A 168 42.15 -4.86 22.06
N THR A 169 41.60 -4.72 20.86
CA THR A 169 40.28 -4.14 20.61
C THR A 169 39.39 -5.23 20.02
N VAL A 170 38.20 -5.42 20.56
CA VAL A 170 37.18 -6.27 19.94
C VAL A 170 36.35 -5.39 19.04
N GLU A 171 36.31 -5.73 17.76
CA GLU A 171 35.37 -5.16 16.82
C GLU A 171 34.30 -6.22 16.52
N ALA A 172 33.04 -5.82 16.62
CA ALA A 172 31.92 -6.55 16.06
C ALA A 172 31.65 -5.96 14.68
N THR A 173 31.48 -6.83 13.68
CA THR A 173 31.00 -6.41 12.37
C THR A 173 29.51 -6.66 12.30
N ASP A 174 28.81 -5.72 11.71
CA ASP A 174 27.38 -5.79 11.48
C ASP A 174 27.08 -5.48 10.02
N ASN A 175 26.01 -6.08 9.50
CA ASN A 175 25.49 -5.82 8.17
C ASN A 175 24.68 -4.51 8.25
N VAL A 176 25.32 -3.39 7.93
CA VAL A 176 24.77 -2.04 8.09
C VAL A 176 23.32 -1.89 7.59
N GLY A 177 22.40 -1.54 8.51
CA GLY A 177 21.04 -1.06 8.16
C GLY A 177 20.42 -0.01 9.08
N VAL A 178 20.85 0.17 10.33
CA VAL A 178 20.19 1.14 11.23
C VAL A 178 20.76 2.54 11.04
N ILE A 179 20.11 3.35 10.20
CA ILE A 179 20.28 4.81 10.20
C ILE A 179 19.41 5.34 11.35
N GLY A 180 20.03 5.66 12.49
CA GLY A 180 19.37 6.33 13.61
C GLY A 180 19.01 7.78 13.34
#